data_AF-A0A642ULE4-F1
#
_entry.id   AF-A0A642ULE4-F1
#
_cell.length_a   1.000
_cell.length_b   1.000
_cell.length_c   1.000
_cell.angle_alpha   90.00
_cell.angle_beta   90.00
_cell.angle_gamma   90.00
#
_symmetry.space_group_name_H-M   'P 1'
#
loop_
_entity.id
_entity.type
_entity.pdbx_description
1 polymer ?
#
loop_
_entity_poly.entity_id
_entity_poly.type
_entity_poly.pdbx_seq_one_letter_code
_entity_poly.pdbx_strand_id
1 'polypeptide(L)'
;MDIWSERRAALYGSSDSIRSGLYAFSGMIILSRHNHQYIMYDAPVDDGSELSIAKIYNLAVNSYQYLLQETTRLMGKVLDHTITQTEAKILMVALLFLLSILGCKPAGTCPLVDFTRGGHDFISYSIRYLRTNNVLLPLLQGSPFAYRLPTFDENHTSTLPFLARIVEYIDGHATELGSENDLSTIRYAFSSFEPHVYRTTLSENPHYYYHYFVTMKMEMWDLVYAQHSLALSWLNLVAAYAFLFKLYFIRTNNVWIEYMEWYRTWHGHTYYWDAPLYHMVVEQTVVVDDYTQLHLFDPVEFATNHQV
;
A
#
# COMPACT_ATOMS: atom_id res chain seq x y z
N MET A 1 10.87 -6.01 12.93
CA MET A 1 11.82 -5.86 11.80
C MET A 1 12.58 -7.17 11.45
N ASP A 2 12.08 -8.37 11.80
CA ASP A 2 12.89 -9.63 11.75
C ASP A 2 12.76 -10.49 10.49
N ILE A 3 11.62 -10.51 9.80
CA ILE A 3 11.47 -11.28 8.55
C ILE A 3 12.43 -10.77 7.46
N TRP A 4 12.78 -9.47 7.54
CA TRP A 4 13.67 -8.80 6.61
C TRP A 4 15.14 -8.84 7.02
N SER A 5 15.52 -9.23 8.23
CA SER A 5 16.93 -9.32 8.62
C SER A 5 17.53 -10.65 8.13
N GLU A 6 16.88 -11.77 8.45
CA GLU A 6 17.38 -13.11 8.10
C GLU A 6 17.22 -13.45 6.61
N ARG A 7 16.05 -13.17 6.01
CA ARG A 7 15.76 -13.54 4.61
C ARG A 7 16.50 -12.67 3.60
N ARG A 8 16.75 -11.40 3.95
CA ARG A 8 17.54 -10.47 3.14
C ARG A 8 18.99 -10.88 3.13
N ALA A 9 19.58 -11.22 4.28
CA ALA A 9 20.98 -11.64 4.34
C ALA A 9 21.26 -12.86 3.44
N ALA A 10 20.37 -13.86 3.45
CA ALA A 10 20.53 -15.08 2.65
C ALA A 10 20.43 -14.86 1.13
N LEU A 11 19.55 -13.95 0.68
CA LEU A 11 19.33 -13.72 -0.77
C LEU A 11 20.07 -12.50 -1.34
N TYR A 12 20.45 -11.53 -0.51
CA TYR A 12 21.17 -10.33 -0.94
C TYR A 12 22.55 -10.66 -1.54
N GLY A 13 23.24 -11.66 -0.97
CA GLY A 13 24.51 -12.13 -1.52
C GLY A 13 24.37 -12.85 -2.86
N SER A 14 23.20 -13.41 -3.17
CA SER A 14 23.02 -14.38 -4.26
C SER A 14 22.17 -13.90 -5.44
N SER A 15 21.54 -12.72 -5.37
CA SER A 15 20.67 -12.21 -6.44
C SER A 15 20.85 -10.72 -6.72
N ASP A 16 21.18 -10.38 -7.97
CA ASP A 16 21.22 -8.99 -8.44
C ASP A 16 19.86 -8.30 -8.34
N SER A 17 18.76 -9.01 -8.63
CA SER A 17 17.41 -8.43 -8.56
C SER A 17 17.06 -7.97 -7.14
N ILE A 18 17.49 -8.72 -6.12
CA ILE A 18 17.25 -8.38 -4.72
C ILE A 18 18.13 -7.23 -4.27
N ARG A 19 19.40 -7.19 -4.71
CA ARG A 19 20.27 -6.04 -4.48
C ARG A 19 19.69 -4.78 -5.12
N SER A 20 19.29 -4.86 -6.38
CA SER A 20 18.67 -3.75 -7.10
C SER A 20 17.37 -3.29 -6.45
N GLY A 21 16.52 -4.20 -5.96
CA GLY A 21 15.32 -3.81 -5.20
C GLY A 21 15.65 -3.04 -3.92
N LEU A 22 16.65 -3.49 -3.17
CA LEU A 22 17.10 -2.80 -1.96
C LEU A 22 17.71 -1.42 -2.29
N TYR A 23 18.55 -1.33 -3.31
CA TYR A 23 19.17 -0.07 -3.73
C TYR A 23 18.16 0.93 -4.26
N ALA A 24 17.19 0.47 -5.06
CA ALA A 24 16.08 1.29 -5.55
C ALA A 24 15.29 1.89 -4.38
N PHE A 25 14.78 1.04 -3.48
CA PHE A 25 13.97 1.49 -2.35
C PHE A 25 14.74 2.40 -1.39
N SER A 26 15.96 2.02 -1.02
CA SER A 26 16.78 2.81 -0.08
C SER A 26 17.22 4.14 -0.69
N GLY A 27 17.62 4.14 -1.96
CA GLY A 27 17.97 5.36 -2.68
C GLY A 27 16.78 6.31 -2.79
N MET A 28 15.58 5.82 -3.11
CA MET A 28 14.36 6.63 -3.11
C MET A 28 14.03 7.21 -1.73
N ILE A 29 14.21 6.47 -0.63
CA ILE A 29 14.03 7.01 0.72
C ILE A 29 15.02 8.14 1.02
N ILE A 30 16.31 7.96 0.67
CA ILE A 30 17.34 8.97 0.91
C ILE A 30 17.03 10.24 0.12
N LEU A 31 16.70 10.07 -1.17
CA LEU A 31 16.32 11.17 -2.05
C LEU A 31 15.07 11.86 -1.51
N SER A 32 14.08 11.14 -0.98
CA SER A 32 12.83 11.77 -0.54
C SER A 32 13.00 12.64 0.71
N ARG A 33 13.94 12.27 1.59
CA ARG A 33 14.24 13.01 2.81
C ARG A 33 15.09 14.24 2.59
N HIS A 34 15.99 14.21 1.62
CA HIS A 34 17.01 15.26 1.45
C HIS A 34 16.90 16.03 0.13
N ASN A 35 16.29 15.46 -0.91
CA ASN A 35 16.27 15.98 -2.27
C ASN A 35 15.01 15.52 -3.05
N HIS A 36 13.83 15.76 -2.48
CA HIS A 36 12.57 15.23 -3.01
C HIS A 36 12.30 15.65 -4.47
N GLN A 37 12.86 16.78 -4.90
CA GLN A 37 12.66 17.35 -6.24
C GLN A 37 13.10 16.39 -7.35
N TYR A 38 14.13 15.57 -7.09
CA TYR A 38 14.64 14.59 -8.05
C TYR A 38 13.74 13.35 -8.19
N ILE A 39 12.88 13.07 -7.21
CA ILE A 39 11.90 11.98 -7.35
C ILE A 39 10.67 12.43 -8.15
N MET A 40 10.40 13.75 -8.19
CA MET A 40 9.22 14.29 -8.86
C MET A 40 9.47 14.59 -10.34
N TYR A 41 10.30 15.58 -10.63
CA TYR A 41 10.40 16.13 -11.99
C TYR A 41 11.82 16.60 -12.39
N ASP A 42 12.69 16.86 -11.42
CA ASP A 42 13.99 17.47 -11.72
C ASP A 42 15.04 16.41 -12.07
N ALA A 43 15.80 16.66 -13.14
CA ALA A 43 17.02 15.91 -13.37
C ALA A 43 18.09 16.35 -12.37
N PRO A 44 18.83 15.42 -11.72
CA PRO A 44 19.87 15.81 -10.80
C PRO A 44 21.04 16.47 -11.55
N VAL A 45 21.60 17.52 -10.96
CA VAL A 45 22.83 18.13 -11.44
C VAL A 45 24.00 17.32 -10.90
N ASP A 46 24.83 16.77 -11.80
CA ASP A 46 26.06 16.12 -11.41
C ASP A 46 27.16 17.17 -11.23
N ASP A 47 27.56 17.39 -9.97
CA ASP A 47 28.63 18.30 -9.60
C ASP A 47 30.04 17.68 -9.74
N GLY A 48 30.12 16.43 -10.20
CA GLY A 48 31.37 15.68 -10.37
C GLY A 48 31.95 15.13 -9.07
N SER A 49 31.33 15.38 -7.92
CA SER A 49 31.81 14.89 -6.62
C SER A 49 31.54 13.38 -6.45
N GLU A 50 32.34 12.69 -5.64
CA GLU A 50 32.12 11.27 -5.33
C GLU A 50 30.82 11.01 -4.56
N LEU A 51 30.36 11.99 -3.79
CA LEU A 51 29.13 11.95 -2.99
C LEU A 51 27.96 12.69 -3.66
N SER A 52 28.07 12.93 -4.97
CA SER A 52 27.06 13.60 -5.79
C SER A 52 25.69 12.94 -5.62
N ILE A 53 24.67 13.75 -5.36
CA ILE A 53 23.27 13.29 -5.26
C ILE A 53 22.81 12.70 -6.59
N ALA A 54 23.37 13.16 -7.72
CA ALA A 54 23.12 12.57 -9.03
C ALA A 54 23.54 11.09 -9.09
N LYS A 55 24.61 10.69 -8.39
CA LYS A 55 25.03 9.28 -8.31
C LYS A 55 24.03 8.44 -7.53
N ILE A 56 23.49 8.97 -6.42
CA ILE A 56 22.44 8.29 -5.64
C ILE A 56 21.17 8.14 -6.48
N TYR A 57 20.75 9.20 -7.16
CA TYR A 57 19.62 9.18 -8.08
C TYR A 57 19.81 8.13 -9.19
N ASN A 58 20.92 8.20 -9.91
CA ASN A 58 21.22 7.27 -11.00
C ASN A 58 21.26 5.82 -10.51
N LEU A 59 21.87 5.56 -9.34
CA LEU A 59 21.86 4.23 -8.74
C LEU A 59 20.44 3.76 -8.44
N ALA A 60 19.61 4.59 -7.81
CA ALA A 60 18.25 4.22 -7.43
C ALA A 60 17.36 3.95 -8.66
N VAL A 61 17.42 4.82 -9.68
CA VAL A 61 16.63 4.70 -10.90
C VAL A 61 17.08 3.51 -11.74
N ASN A 62 18.39 3.33 -11.95
CA ASN A 62 18.92 2.19 -12.71
C ASN A 62 18.59 0.86 -12.00
N SER A 63 18.68 0.85 -10.67
CA SER A 63 18.31 -0.33 -9.87
C SER A 63 16.81 -0.63 -9.96
N TYR A 64 15.95 0.40 -9.98
CA TYR A 64 14.51 0.23 -10.18
C TYR A 64 14.19 -0.31 -11.58
N GLN A 65 14.83 0.21 -12.62
CA GLN A 65 14.68 -0.28 -13.99
C GLN A 65 15.11 -1.74 -14.13
N TYR A 66 16.25 -2.10 -13.53
CA TYR A 66 16.72 -3.47 -13.48
C TYR A 66 15.71 -4.40 -12.76
N LEU A 67 15.19 -3.96 -11.61
CA LEU A 67 14.17 -4.71 -10.87
C LEU A 67 12.92 -4.97 -11.73
N LEU A 68 12.44 -3.97 -12.47
CA LEU A 68 11.30 -4.11 -13.38
C LEU A 68 11.59 -5.10 -14.51
N GLN A 69 12.75 -4.98 -15.16
CA GLN A 69 13.16 -5.86 -16.26
C GLN A 69 13.28 -7.31 -15.80
N GLU A 70 13.97 -7.55 -14.69
CA GLU A 70 14.14 -8.90 -14.16
C GLU A 70 12.83 -9.50 -13.65
N THR A 71 11.97 -8.71 -13.00
CA THR A 71 10.64 -9.17 -12.59
C THR A 71 9.82 -9.59 -13.81
N THR A 72 9.84 -8.78 -14.88
CA THR A 72 9.14 -9.10 -16.14
C THR A 72 9.67 -10.37 -16.77
N ARG A 73 11.00 -10.55 -16.81
CA ARG A 73 11.66 -11.75 -17.33
C ARG A 73 11.25 -13.00 -16.53
N LEU A 74 11.25 -12.91 -15.21
CA LEU A 74 10.85 -14.01 -14.33
C LEU A 74 9.36 -14.31 -14.44
N MET A 75 8.50 -13.30 -14.60
CA MET A 75 7.08 -13.49 -14.89
C MET A 75 6.86 -14.26 -16.21
N GLY A 76 7.66 -14.00 -17.24
CA GLY A 76 7.65 -14.81 -18.48
C GLY A 76 7.87 -16.30 -18.19
N LYS A 77 8.84 -16.63 -17.34
CA LYS A 77 9.09 -18.03 -16.92
C LYS A 77 7.95 -18.64 -16.11
N VAL A 78 7.21 -17.83 -15.33
CA VAL A 78 6.00 -18.31 -14.64
C VAL A 78 4.94 -18.71 -15.65
N LEU A 79 4.71 -17.87 -16.67
CA LEU A 79 3.73 -18.13 -17.73
C LEU A 79 4.11 -19.34 -18.58
N ASP A 80 5.40 -19.53 -18.84
CA ASP A 80 5.92 -20.68 -19.59
C ASP A 80 6.05 -21.96 -18.75
N HIS A 81 5.71 -21.92 -17.45
CA HIS A 81 5.89 -23.01 -16.50
C HIS A 81 7.34 -23.54 -16.40
N THR A 82 8.33 -22.68 -16.64
CA THR A 82 9.77 -23.02 -16.61
C THR A 82 10.52 -22.44 -15.41
N ILE A 83 9.81 -21.75 -14.51
CA ILE A 83 10.44 -21.10 -13.37
C ILE A 83 10.98 -22.12 -12.35
N THR A 84 12.21 -21.92 -11.91
CA THR A 84 12.83 -22.74 -10.85
C THR A 84 12.41 -22.29 -9.45
N GLN A 85 12.62 -23.14 -8.44
CA GLN A 85 12.35 -22.77 -7.04
C GLN A 85 13.16 -21.55 -6.58
N THR A 86 14.43 -21.44 -6.97
CA THR A 86 15.27 -20.28 -6.61
C THR A 86 14.74 -18.99 -7.26
N GLU A 87 14.36 -19.06 -8.52
CA GLU A 87 13.76 -17.93 -9.24
C GLU A 87 12.41 -17.53 -8.67
N ALA A 88 11.59 -18.49 -8.22
CA ALA A 88 10.33 -18.19 -7.53
C ALA A 88 10.57 -17.40 -6.23
N LYS A 89 11.60 -17.74 -5.45
CA LYS A 89 11.98 -16.98 -4.25
C LYS A 89 12.40 -15.55 -4.59
N ILE A 90 13.22 -15.39 -5.63
CA ILE A 90 13.68 -14.08 -6.10
C ILE A 90 12.49 -13.25 -6.58
N LEU A 91 11.61 -13.83 -7.39
CA LEU A 91 10.43 -13.16 -7.94
C LEU A 91 9.50 -12.67 -6.83
N MET A 92 9.22 -13.48 -5.81
CA MET A 92 8.39 -13.05 -4.68
C MET A 92 8.95 -11.85 -3.94
N VAL A 93 10.26 -11.85 -3.67
CA VAL A 93 10.91 -10.72 -2.98
C VAL A 93 10.94 -9.48 -3.88
N ALA A 94 11.20 -9.65 -5.18
CA ALA A 94 11.19 -8.55 -6.15
C ALA A 94 9.80 -7.89 -6.26
N LEU A 95 8.75 -8.70 -6.31
CA LEU A 95 7.37 -8.25 -6.35
C LEU A 95 6.96 -7.47 -5.09
N LEU A 96 7.47 -7.87 -3.91
CA LEU A 96 7.28 -7.14 -2.66
C LEU A 96 7.99 -5.77 -2.68
N PHE A 97 9.22 -5.69 -3.20
CA PHE A 97 9.90 -4.40 -3.37
C PHE A 97 9.12 -3.48 -4.29
N LEU A 98 8.63 -4.01 -5.42
CA LEU A 98 7.80 -3.23 -6.35
C LEU A 98 6.50 -2.76 -5.69
N LEU A 99 5.82 -3.62 -4.92
CA LEU A 99 4.61 -3.23 -4.17
C LEU A 99 4.90 -2.04 -3.24
N SER A 100 5.96 -2.13 -2.44
CA SER A 100 6.36 -1.07 -1.50
C SER A 100 6.80 0.21 -2.22
N ILE A 101 7.50 0.10 -3.35
CA ILE A 101 7.90 1.27 -4.14
C ILE A 101 6.66 1.96 -4.72
N LEU A 102 5.78 1.20 -5.37
CA LEU A 102 4.58 1.73 -6.02
C LEU A 102 3.64 2.40 -5.01
N GLY A 103 3.43 1.79 -3.84
CA GLY A 103 2.62 2.39 -2.77
C GLY A 103 3.21 3.69 -2.20
N CYS A 104 4.52 3.92 -2.34
CA CYS A 104 5.18 5.12 -1.84
C CYS A 104 5.47 6.19 -2.91
N LYS A 105 5.21 5.90 -4.19
CA LYS A 105 5.63 6.79 -5.29
C LYS A 105 4.88 8.14 -5.27
N PRO A 106 5.48 9.18 -5.89
CA PRO A 106 4.76 10.43 -6.15
C PRO A 106 3.54 10.23 -7.03
N ALA A 107 2.58 11.16 -6.92
CA ALA A 107 1.39 11.22 -7.75
C ALA A 107 1.74 11.27 -9.25
N GLY A 108 0.81 10.80 -10.09
CA GLY A 108 0.99 10.77 -11.54
C GLY A 108 1.95 9.72 -12.09
N THR A 109 2.57 8.89 -11.23
CA THR A 109 3.42 7.77 -11.69
C THR A 109 2.67 6.45 -11.80
N CYS A 110 1.86 6.13 -10.78
CA CYS A 110 0.97 4.97 -10.73
C CYS A 110 -0.21 5.39 -9.83
N PRO A 111 -1.39 5.67 -10.38
CA PRO A 111 -2.54 6.09 -9.58
C PRO A 111 -2.98 4.96 -8.63
N LEU A 112 -3.69 5.31 -7.56
CA LEU A 112 -4.21 4.30 -6.62
C LEU A 112 -5.18 3.39 -7.38
N VAL A 113 -6.12 4.02 -8.08
CA VAL A 113 -7.12 3.40 -8.94
C VAL A 113 -7.17 4.17 -10.25
N ASP A 114 -7.13 3.43 -11.37
CA ASP A 114 -7.34 3.94 -12.71
C ASP A 114 -8.75 3.56 -13.18
N PHE A 115 -9.68 4.52 -13.09
CA PHE A 115 -11.06 4.33 -13.52
C PHE A 115 -11.22 4.19 -15.05
N THR A 116 -10.17 4.43 -15.84
CA THR A 116 -10.20 4.24 -17.30
C THR A 116 -10.04 2.77 -17.71
N ARG A 117 -9.88 1.85 -16.74
CA ARG A 117 -9.76 0.39 -16.92
C ARG A 117 -8.51 -0.06 -17.71
N GLY A 118 -7.48 0.78 -17.79
CA GLY A 118 -6.19 0.41 -18.40
C GLY A 118 -5.42 -0.64 -17.58
N GLY A 119 -5.75 -0.80 -16.30
CA GLY A 119 -5.09 -1.75 -15.41
C GLY A 119 -3.66 -1.31 -15.03
N HIS A 120 -3.40 0.00 -15.12
CA HIS A 120 -2.11 0.63 -14.83
C HIS A 120 -2.15 1.35 -13.47
N ASP A 121 -2.77 0.72 -12.47
CA ASP A 121 -2.91 1.26 -11.12
C ASP A 121 -2.38 0.31 -10.03
N PHE A 122 -2.28 0.83 -8.82
CA PHE A 122 -1.77 0.11 -7.66
C PHE A 122 -2.66 -1.08 -7.26
N ILE A 123 -3.99 -0.93 -7.35
CA ILE A 123 -4.93 -2.01 -7.03
C ILE A 123 -4.79 -3.20 -7.99
N SER A 124 -4.73 -2.96 -9.30
CA SER A 124 -4.49 -3.95 -10.34
C SER A 124 -3.17 -4.68 -10.13
N TYR A 125 -2.12 -3.95 -9.74
CA TYR A 125 -0.84 -4.57 -9.37
C TYR A 125 -1.01 -5.51 -8.16
N SER A 126 -1.71 -5.08 -7.11
CA SER A 126 -1.96 -5.87 -5.89
C SER A 126 -2.76 -7.15 -6.17
N ILE A 127 -3.77 -7.09 -7.03
CA ILE A 127 -4.54 -8.26 -7.47
C ILE A 127 -3.65 -9.24 -8.23
N ARG A 128 -2.83 -8.74 -9.17
CA ARG A 128 -1.92 -9.59 -9.96
C ARG A 128 -0.81 -10.20 -9.08
N TYR A 129 -0.33 -9.45 -8.09
CA TYR A 129 0.59 -9.96 -7.07
C TYR A 129 0.02 -11.19 -6.37
N LEU A 130 -1.24 -11.15 -5.90
CA LEU A 130 -1.89 -12.30 -5.26
C LEU A 130 -1.91 -13.52 -6.19
N ARG A 131 -2.34 -13.32 -7.44
CA ARG A 131 -2.44 -14.40 -8.44
C ARG A 131 -1.08 -15.05 -8.67
N THR A 132 -0.03 -14.24 -8.84
CA THR A 132 1.34 -14.75 -8.99
C THR A 132 1.79 -15.50 -7.74
N ASN A 133 1.53 -14.97 -6.54
CA ASN A 133 1.86 -15.66 -5.29
C ASN A 133 1.21 -17.05 -5.22
N ASN A 134 -0.08 -17.16 -5.54
CA ASN A 134 -0.80 -18.44 -5.55
C ASN A 134 -0.20 -19.45 -6.53
N VAL A 135 0.29 -19.00 -7.70
CA VAL A 135 0.98 -19.86 -8.68
C VAL A 135 2.35 -20.31 -8.16
N LEU A 136 3.08 -19.43 -7.45
CA LEU A 136 4.41 -19.74 -6.94
C LEU A 136 4.38 -20.55 -5.63
N LEU A 137 3.29 -20.49 -4.87
CA LEU A 137 3.17 -21.10 -3.55
C LEU A 137 3.59 -22.59 -3.51
N PRO A 138 3.19 -23.47 -4.46
CA PRO A 138 3.64 -24.86 -4.48
C PRO A 138 5.16 -25.01 -4.54
N LEU A 139 5.85 -24.16 -5.30
CA LEU A 139 7.31 -24.18 -5.42
C LEU A 139 8.01 -23.68 -4.16
N LEU A 140 7.34 -22.83 -3.39
CA LEU A 140 7.90 -22.18 -2.21
C LEU A 140 7.66 -22.97 -0.93
N GLN A 141 6.81 -24.01 -0.96
CA GLN A 141 6.46 -24.81 0.21
C GLN A 141 7.70 -25.29 0.98
N GLY A 142 7.62 -25.22 2.31
CA GLY A 142 8.73 -25.60 3.20
C GLY A 142 9.90 -24.60 3.23
N SER A 143 9.84 -23.51 2.45
CA SER A 143 10.82 -22.43 2.53
C SER A 143 10.30 -21.25 3.35
N PRO A 144 11.17 -20.40 3.94
CA PRO A 144 10.73 -19.17 4.57
C PRO A 144 10.01 -18.24 3.59
N PHE A 145 10.22 -18.40 2.27
CA PHE A 145 9.56 -17.63 1.23
C PHE A 145 8.18 -18.17 0.83
N ALA A 146 7.75 -19.33 1.35
CA ALA A 146 6.33 -19.67 1.41
C ALA A 146 5.70 -18.71 2.41
N TYR A 147 5.48 -17.48 1.95
CA TYR A 147 4.68 -16.51 2.66
C TYR A 147 3.25 -17.01 2.58
N ARG A 148 2.88 -17.85 3.56
CA ARG A 148 1.48 -18.12 3.83
C ARG A 148 0.92 -16.82 4.39
N LEU A 149 -0.15 -16.37 3.76
CA LEU A 149 -0.88 -15.22 4.25
C LEU A 149 -1.18 -15.48 5.74
N PRO A 150 -0.83 -14.57 6.68
CA PRO A 150 -1.12 -14.79 8.08
C PRO A 150 -2.61 -15.06 8.20
N THR A 151 -2.98 -16.25 8.68
CA THR A 151 -4.37 -16.52 8.99
C THR A 151 -4.77 -15.60 10.13
N PHE A 152 -5.84 -14.85 9.93
CA PHE A 152 -6.43 -14.06 11.00
C PHE A 152 -6.99 -15.03 12.03
N ASP A 153 -6.68 -14.76 13.30
CA ASP A 153 -7.47 -15.37 14.35
C ASP A 153 -8.81 -14.63 14.34
N GLU A 154 -9.84 -15.28 13.80
CA GLU A 154 -11.20 -14.75 13.72
C GLU A 154 -11.76 -14.43 15.11
N ASN A 155 -11.12 -14.90 16.19
CA ASN A 155 -11.49 -14.60 17.56
C ASN A 155 -10.85 -13.32 18.11
N HIS A 156 -10.04 -12.59 17.32
CA HIS A 156 -9.56 -11.29 17.75
C HIS A 156 -10.71 -10.28 17.71
N THR A 157 -11.39 -10.13 18.86
CA THR A 157 -12.29 -9.02 19.13
C THR A 157 -11.43 -7.76 19.30
N SER A 158 -11.05 -7.14 18.20
CA SER A 158 -10.46 -5.81 18.23
C SER A 158 -11.59 -4.78 18.09
N THR A 159 -11.43 -3.68 18.84
CA THR A 159 -12.44 -2.68 19.19
C THR A 159 -11.96 -1.28 18.82
N LEU A 160 -11.65 -1.02 17.55
CA LEU A 160 -11.40 0.32 17.01
C LEU A 160 -12.74 1.05 17.02
N PRO A 161 -13.01 1.96 17.98
CA PRO A 161 -14.36 2.52 18.14
C PRO A 161 -14.81 3.26 16.89
N PHE A 162 -13.88 3.91 16.21
CA PHE A 162 -14.13 4.59 14.94
C PHE A 162 -14.65 3.64 13.84
N LEU A 163 -14.00 2.49 13.61
CA LEU A 163 -14.44 1.53 12.59
C LEU A 163 -15.74 0.83 13.00
N ALA A 164 -15.92 0.54 14.29
CA ALA A 164 -17.18 0.00 14.81
C ALA A 164 -18.35 0.95 14.53
N ARG A 165 -18.20 2.26 14.77
CA ARG A 165 -19.23 3.26 14.45
C ARG A 165 -19.57 3.34 12.97
N ILE A 166 -18.59 3.11 12.08
CA ILE A 166 -18.86 3.05 10.63
C ILE A 166 -19.71 1.83 10.29
N VAL A 167 -19.38 0.66 10.85
CA VAL A 167 -20.17 -0.56 10.64
C VAL A 167 -21.59 -0.39 11.17
N GLU A 168 -21.76 0.17 12.37
CA GLU A 168 -23.07 0.50 12.95
C GLU A 168 -23.87 1.48 12.07
N TYR A 169 -23.20 2.49 11.50
CA TYR A 169 -23.82 3.43 10.56
C TYR A 169 -24.33 2.71 9.31
N ILE A 170 -23.54 1.79 8.75
CA ILE A 170 -23.94 0.99 7.57
C ILE A 170 -25.18 0.16 7.90
N ASP A 171 -25.19 -0.52 9.05
CA ASP A 171 -26.31 -1.36 9.48
C ASP A 171 -27.58 -0.52 9.74
N GLY A 172 -27.43 0.69 10.27
CA GLY A 172 -28.54 1.62 10.52
C GLY A 172 -29.13 2.29 9.27
N HIS A 173 -28.38 2.32 8.15
CA HIS A 173 -28.77 3.02 6.91
C HIS A 173 -28.79 2.10 5.69
N ALA A 174 -28.87 0.78 5.89
CA ALA A 174 -28.73 -0.19 4.80
C ALA A 174 -29.70 0.05 3.62
N THR A 175 -30.92 0.53 3.88
CA THR A 175 -31.92 0.81 2.83
C THR A 175 -31.54 1.97 1.90
N GLU A 176 -30.64 2.85 2.33
CA GLU A 176 -30.25 4.07 1.61
C GLU A 176 -28.89 3.91 0.90
N LEU A 177 -28.08 2.94 1.33
CA LEU A 177 -26.67 2.84 0.96
C LEU A 177 -26.37 1.91 -0.23
N GLY A 178 -27.28 1.00 -0.59
CA GLY A 178 -27.07 0.10 -1.73
C GLY A 178 -27.85 -1.21 -1.64
N SER A 179 -27.46 -2.18 -2.47
CA SER A 179 -28.03 -3.53 -2.40
C SER A 179 -27.43 -4.32 -1.24
N GLU A 180 -28.18 -5.30 -0.70
CA GLU A 180 -27.71 -6.15 0.40
C GLU A 180 -26.38 -6.86 0.07
N ASN A 181 -26.18 -7.29 -1.18
CA ASN A 181 -24.94 -7.92 -1.60
C ASN A 181 -23.75 -6.95 -1.56
N ASP A 182 -23.93 -5.73 -2.07
CA ASP A 182 -22.87 -4.72 -2.08
C ASP A 182 -22.51 -4.32 -0.64
N LEU A 183 -23.53 -4.10 0.19
CA LEU A 183 -23.35 -3.76 1.60
C LEU A 183 -22.69 -4.89 2.40
N SER A 184 -23.03 -6.14 2.14
CA SER A 184 -22.36 -7.28 2.78
C SER A 184 -20.86 -7.33 2.45
N THR A 185 -20.50 -6.98 1.22
CA THR A 185 -19.12 -6.95 0.73
C THR A 185 -18.35 -5.78 1.37
N ILE A 186 -18.95 -4.59 1.39
CA ILE A 186 -18.35 -3.39 1.97
C ILE A 186 -18.23 -3.51 3.49
N ARG A 187 -19.25 -4.05 4.17
CA ARG A 187 -19.21 -4.32 5.62
C ARG A 187 -18.06 -5.26 5.95
N TYR A 188 -17.91 -6.35 5.19
CA TYR A 188 -16.76 -7.24 5.34
C TYR A 188 -15.43 -6.51 5.14
N ALA A 189 -15.34 -5.60 4.16
CA ALA A 189 -14.12 -4.81 3.96
C ALA A 189 -13.80 -3.97 5.21
N PHE A 190 -14.74 -3.18 5.73
CA PHE A 190 -14.51 -2.41 6.97
C PHE A 190 -14.12 -3.29 8.17
N SER A 191 -14.88 -4.37 8.43
CA SER A 191 -14.60 -5.25 9.57
C SER A 191 -13.26 -5.98 9.44
N SER A 192 -12.86 -6.36 8.23
CA SER A 192 -11.58 -7.03 8.00
C SER A 192 -10.39 -6.08 8.04
N PHE A 193 -10.58 -4.76 7.94
CA PHE A 193 -9.47 -3.79 7.94
C PHE A 193 -8.76 -3.68 9.29
N GLU A 194 -9.55 -3.71 10.36
CA GLU A 194 -9.08 -3.48 11.71
C GLU A 194 -7.92 -4.39 12.15
N PRO A 195 -8.01 -5.73 11.98
CA PRO A 195 -6.88 -6.62 12.29
C PRO A 195 -5.58 -6.26 11.57
N HIS A 196 -5.67 -5.71 10.34
CA HIS A 196 -4.49 -5.27 9.61
C HIS A 196 -3.89 -4.00 10.20
N VAL A 197 -4.72 -3.01 10.55
CA VAL A 197 -4.29 -1.80 11.25
C VAL A 197 -3.59 -2.18 12.55
N TYR A 198 -4.25 -3.00 13.38
CA TYR A 198 -3.72 -3.43 14.67
C TYR A 198 -2.37 -4.15 14.55
N ARG A 199 -2.23 -5.11 13.63
CA ARG A 199 -0.96 -5.83 13.42
C ARG A 199 0.13 -4.93 12.85
N THR A 200 -0.22 -4.05 11.91
CA THR A 200 0.73 -3.08 11.35
C THR A 200 1.30 -2.20 12.46
N THR A 201 0.43 -1.72 13.34
CA THR A 201 0.76 -0.95 14.53
C THR A 201 1.66 -1.72 15.50
N LEU A 202 1.23 -2.87 15.99
CA LEU A 202 1.97 -3.62 17.01
C LEU A 202 3.34 -4.13 16.55
N SER A 203 3.44 -4.51 15.28
CA SER A 203 4.68 -5.08 14.73
C SER A 203 5.61 -4.05 14.10
N GLU A 204 5.16 -2.79 14.02
CA GLU A 204 5.80 -1.70 13.29
C GLU A 204 6.22 -2.13 11.87
N ASN A 205 5.37 -2.95 11.23
CA ASN A 205 5.68 -3.55 9.94
C ASN A 205 4.61 -3.19 8.90
N PRO A 206 4.92 -2.29 7.96
CA PRO A 206 3.97 -1.82 6.94
C PRO A 206 3.50 -2.93 5.98
N HIS A 207 4.16 -4.08 6.00
CA HIS A 207 3.77 -5.24 5.21
C HIS A 207 2.37 -5.75 5.52
N TYR A 208 1.97 -5.71 6.80
CA TYR A 208 0.63 -6.15 7.19
C TYR A 208 -0.45 -5.23 6.63
N TYR A 209 -0.10 -3.97 6.37
CA TYR A 209 -0.97 -3.01 5.71
C TYR A 209 -1.12 -3.31 4.22
N TYR A 210 0.00 -3.44 3.51
CA TYR A 210 -0.02 -3.80 2.08
C TYR A 210 -0.73 -5.12 1.80
N HIS A 211 -0.66 -6.04 2.76
CA HIS A 211 -1.39 -7.31 2.70
C HIS A 211 -2.89 -7.14 2.52
N TYR A 212 -3.48 -6.11 3.13
CA TYR A 212 -4.91 -5.87 3.08
C TYR A 212 -5.41 -5.70 1.64
N PHE A 213 -4.65 -4.96 0.81
CA PHE A 213 -4.96 -4.80 -0.60
C PHE A 213 -4.87 -6.12 -1.38
N VAL A 214 -3.91 -6.96 -1.00
CA VAL A 214 -3.64 -8.24 -1.67
C VAL A 214 -4.70 -9.29 -1.32
N THR A 215 -5.28 -9.26 -0.12
CA THR A 215 -6.28 -10.26 0.31
C THR A 215 -7.72 -9.83 0.20
N MET A 216 -7.97 -8.58 -0.18
CA MET A 216 -9.32 -8.11 -0.37
C MET A 216 -10.01 -8.86 -1.51
N LYS A 217 -11.30 -9.16 -1.30
CA LYS A 217 -12.15 -9.88 -2.24
C LYS A 217 -12.31 -9.09 -3.54
N MET A 218 -12.37 -9.79 -4.67
CA MET A 218 -12.49 -9.17 -6.00
C MET A 218 -13.77 -8.35 -6.12
N GLU A 219 -14.85 -8.82 -5.50
CA GLU A 219 -16.16 -8.16 -5.47
C GLU A 219 -16.07 -6.75 -4.88
N MET A 220 -15.19 -6.52 -3.90
CA MET A 220 -14.97 -5.19 -3.34
C MET A 220 -14.25 -4.28 -4.34
N TRP A 221 -13.27 -4.81 -5.07
CA TRP A 221 -12.59 -4.05 -6.13
C TRP A 221 -13.52 -3.75 -7.29
N ASP A 222 -14.42 -4.66 -7.65
CA ASP A 222 -15.44 -4.43 -8.67
C ASP A 222 -16.34 -3.25 -8.28
N LEU A 223 -16.72 -3.13 -7.00
CA LEU A 223 -17.47 -1.97 -6.48
C LEU A 223 -16.66 -0.67 -6.54
N VAL A 224 -15.37 -0.71 -6.21
CA VAL A 224 -14.47 0.45 -6.35
C VAL A 224 -14.38 0.89 -7.80
N TYR A 225 -14.12 -0.02 -8.74
CA TYR A 225 -14.04 0.31 -10.18
C TYR A 225 -15.39 0.72 -10.77
N ALA A 226 -16.50 0.28 -10.19
CA ALA A 226 -17.85 0.75 -10.51
C ALA A 226 -18.17 2.13 -9.89
N GLN A 227 -17.23 2.74 -9.16
CA GLN A 227 -17.40 4.02 -8.47
C GLN A 227 -18.55 4.02 -7.46
N HIS A 228 -18.79 2.89 -6.78
CA HIS A 228 -19.76 2.84 -5.71
C HIS A 228 -19.31 3.76 -4.55
N SER A 229 -20.14 4.74 -4.18
CA SER A 229 -19.80 5.82 -3.24
C SER A 229 -19.23 5.31 -1.91
N LEU A 230 -19.92 4.36 -1.27
CA LEU A 230 -19.45 3.81 0.01
C LEU A 230 -18.15 2.99 -0.13
N ALA A 231 -17.94 2.31 -1.26
CA ALA A 231 -16.70 1.59 -1.51
C ALA A 231 -15.52 2.55 -1.75
N LEU A 232 -15.76 3.68 -2.42
CA LEU A 232 -14.77 4.74 -2.57
C LEU A 232 -14.46 5.44 -1.25
N SER A 233 -15.45 5.63 -0.38
CA SER A 233 -15.26 6.16 0.97
C SER A 233 -14.44 5.21 1.86
N TRP A 234 -14.68 3.90 1.75
CA TRP A 234 -13.80 2.89 2.36
C TRP A 234 -12.36 3.04 1.88
N LEU A 235 -12.14 3.18 0.57
CA LEU A 235 -10.80 3.36 0.02
C LEU A 235 -10.17 4.69 0.45
N ASN A 236 -10.98 5.73 0.69
CA ASN A 236 -10.53 7.01 1.25
C ASN A 236 -10.00 6.84 2.69
N LEU A 237 -10.69 6.04 3.50
CA LEU A 237 -10.23 5.65 4.83
C LEU A 237 -8.93 4.84 4.77
N VAL A 238 -8.81 3.90 3.83
CA VAL A 238 -7.58 3.14 3.60
C VAL A 238 -6.44 4.06 3.10
N ALA A 239 -6.71 5.06 2.25
CA ALA A 239 -5.70 6.02 1.85
C ALA A 239 -5.19 6.85 3.05
N ALA A 240 -6.10 7.28 3.93
CA ALA A 240 -5.76 8.02 5.14
C ALA A 240 -4.85 7.20 6.09
N TYR A 241 -5.14 5.93 6.33
CA TYR A 241 -4.27 5.07 7.16
C TYR A 241 -2.92 4.78 6.50
N ALA A 242 -2.86 4.63 5.18
CA ALA A 242 -1.57 4.50 4.47
C ALA A 242 -0.67 5.70 4.74
N PHE A 243 -1.27 6.89 4.76
CA PHE A 243 -0.58 8.12 5.11
C PHE A 243 -0.16 8.18 6.59
N LEU A 244 -1.01 7.76 7.53
CA LEU A 244 -0.66 7.67 8.94
C LEU A 244 0.51 6.71 9.20
N PHE A 245 0.56 5.60 8.46
CA PHE A 245 1.68 4.66 8.46
C PHE A 245 2.91 5.12 7.67
N LYS A 246 2.93 6.38 7.21
CA LYS A 246 4.06 6.99 6.49
C LYS A 246 4.42 6.21 5.20
N LEU A 247 3.43 5.63 4.52
CA LEU A 247 3.61 4.88 3.26
C LEU A 247 3.76 5.82 2.06
N TYR A 248 4.71 6.75 2.12
CA TYR A 248 5.00 7.70 1.06
C TYR A 248 6.48 8.04 1.04
N PHE A 249 7.01 8.38 -0.14
CA PHE A 249 8.30 9.04 -0.24
C PHE A 249 8.16 10.54 0.01
N ILE A 250 7.17 11.17 -0.62
CA ILE A 250 6.90 12.60 -0.51
C ILE A 250 5.51 12.79 0.08
N ARG A 251 5.47 13.44 1.24
CA ARG A 251 4.24 13.58 2.01
C ARG A 251 3.15 14.33 1.26
N THR A 252 3.48 15.44 0.62
CA THR A 252 2.50 16.30 -0.08
C THR A 252 2.20 15.87 -1.50
N ASN A 253 2.97 14.93 -2.05
CA ASN A 253 2.81 14.43 -3.40
C ASN A 253 2.97 12.92 -3.40
N ASN A 254 1.86 12.20 -3.25
CA ASN A 254 1.82 10.74 -3.32
C ASN A 254 0.44 10.28 -3.78
N VAL A 255 0.39 8.99 -4.13
CA VAL A 255 -0.79 8.31 -4.66
C VAL A 255 -2.01 8.35 -3.73
N TRP A 256 -1.80 8.38 -2.41
CA TRP A 256 -2.88 8.41 -1.42
C TRP A 256 -3.56 9.78 -1.40
N ILE A 257 -2.78 10.87 -1.32
CA ILE A 257 -3.31 12.23 -1.37
C ILE A 257 -4.00 12.48 -2.71
N GLU A 258 -3.38 12.07 -3.83
CA GLU A 258 -3.97 12.21 -5.17
C GLU A 258 -5.38 11.60 -5.22
N TYR A 259 -5.54 10.39 -4.65
CA TYR A 259 -6.85 9.75 -4.55
C TYR A 259 -7.81 10.52 -3.63
N MET A 260 -7.37 10.95 -2.44
CA MET A 260 -8.22 11.69 -1.50
C MET A 260 -8.72 13.02 -2.09
N GLU A 261 -7.86 13.74 -2.81
CA GLU A 261 -8.20 14.99 -3.51
C GLU A 261 -9.20 14.74 -4.65
N TRP A 262 -8.98 13.69 -5.44
CA TRP A 262 -9.92 13.26 -6.48
C TRP A 262 -11.28 12.90 -5.86
N TYR A 263 -11.30 12.06 -4.82
CA TYR A 263 -12.52 11.62 -4.15
C TYR A 263 -13.32 12.79 -3.58
N ARG A 264 -12.63 13.75 -2.94
CA ARG A 264 -13.24 15.00 -2.44
C ARG A 264 -13.92 15.77 -3.57
N THR A 265 -13.24 15.92 -4.70
CA THR A 265 -13.75 16.67 -5.85
C THR A 265 -14.93 15.96 -6.51
N TRP A 266 -14.91 14.63 -6.53
CA TRP A 266 -15.95 13.80 -7.16
C TRP A 266 -17.21 13.63 -6.30
N HIS A 267 -17.07 13.38 -4.98
CA HIS A 267 -18.19 13.05 -4.07
C HIS A 267 -18.58 14.15 -3.08
N GLY A 268 -17.64 15.05 -2.73
CA GLY A 268 -17.91 16.15 -1.80
C GLY A 268 -18.01 15.77 -0.30
N HIS A 269 -17.37 14.67 0.14
CA HIS A 269 -17.36 14.19 1.54
C HIS A 269 -18.76 13.94 2.13
N THR A 270 -19.50 13.00 1.56
CA THR A 270 -20.89 12.70 1.97
C THR A 270 -20.99 11.94 3.29
N TYR A 271 -20.01 11.09 3.61
CA TYR A 271 -20.05 10.32 4.86
C TYR A 271 -19.44 11.11 6.01
N TYR A 272 -19.97 10.93 7.22
CA TYR A 272 -19.58 11.75 8.39
C TYR A 272 -18.09 11.67 8.72
N TRP A 273 -17.39 10.61 8.28
CA TRP A 273 -15.97 10.42 8.47
C TRP A 273 -15.08 10.97 7.35
N ASP A 274 -15.63 11.26 6.16
CA ASP A 274 -14.82 11.65 5.00
C ASP A 274 -14.09 12.97 5.22
N ALA A 275 -14.83 14.01 5.61
CA ALA A 275 -14.26 15.34 5.82
C ALA A 275 -13.27 15.38 6.99
N PRO A 276 -13.55 14.79 8.16
CA PRO A 276 -12.58 14.70 9.25
C PRO A 276 -11.29 13.98 8.85
N LEU A 277 -11.37 12.85 8.13
CA LEU A 277 -10.19 12.14 7.63
C LEU A 277 -9.36 13.03 6.70
N TYR A 278 -10.01 13.67 5.73
CA TYR A 278 -9.35 14.55 4.77
C TYR A 278 -8.67 15.73 5.46
N HIS A 279 -9.41 16.44 6.32
CA HIS A 279 -8.89 17.60 7.04
C HIS A 279 -7.64 17.24 7.83
N MET A 280 -7.70 16.14 8.56
CA MET A 280 -6.60 15.74 9.43
C MET A 280 -5.36 15.29 8.64
N VAL A 281 -5.54 14.45 7.61
CA VAL A 281 -4.44 13.89 6.81
C VAL A 281 -3.86 14.92 5.86
N VAL A 282 -4.71 15.59 5.08
CA VAL A 282 -4.28 16.45 3.98
C VAL A 282 -4.04 17.88 4.43
N GLU A 283 -4.94 18.46 5.24
CA GLU A 283 -4.90 19.89 5.57
C GLU A 283 -4.05 20.19 6.81
N GLN A 284 -4.25 19.43 7.90
CA GLN A 284 -3.50 19.59 9.14
C GLN A 284 -2.18 18.81 9.14
N THR A 285 -2.01 17.89 8.20
CA THR A 285 -0.80 17.08 8.05
C THR A 285 -0.43 16.36 9.35
N VAL A 286 -1.39 15.76 10.04
CA VAL A 286 -1.12 14.99 11.26
C VAL A 286 -0.20 13.81 10.96
N VAL A 287 0.80 13.63 11.83
CA VAL A 287 1.74 12.52 11.79
C VAL A 287 1.61 11.76 13.10
N VAL A 288 1.55 10.44 13.02
CA VAL A 288 1.62 9.59 14.19
C VAL A 288 3.02 9.03 14.32
N ASP A 289 3.70 9.43 15.39
CA ASP A 289 5.08 9.01 15.69
C ASP A 289 5.11 7.74 16.55
N ASP A 290 4.08 7.55 17.37
CA ASP A 290 3.87 6.35 18.16
C ASP A 290 2.79 5.50 17.51
N TYR A 291 3.21 4.45 16.80
CA TYR A 291 2.30 3.52 16.14
C TYR A 291 1.29 2.94 17.12
N THR A 292 1.69 2.74 18.39
CA THR A 292 0.80 2.19 19.41
C THR A 292 -0.42 3.08 19.67
N GLN A 293 -0.44 4.34 19.26
CA GLN A 293 -1.62 5.21 19.43
C GLN A 293 -2.60 5.13 18.25
N LEU A 294 -2.21 4.52 17.13
CA LEU A 294 -3.08 4.39 15.95
C LEU A 294 -4.32 3.53 16.19
N HIS A 295 -4.33 2.69 17.23
CA HIS A 295 -5.53 1.94 17.61
C HIS A 295 -6.55 2.76 18.42
N LEU A 296 -6.17 3.95 18.90
CA LEU A 296 -7.07 4.91 19.54
C LEU A 296 -7.45 6.03 18.57
N PHE A 297 -7.08 5.87 17.30
CA PHE A 297 -7.23 6.89 16.29
C PHE A 297 -8.71 7.11 15.94
N ASP A 298 -9.18 8.33 16.16
CA ASP A 298 -10.52 8.78 15.78
C ASP A 298 -10.46 10.15 15.09
N PRO A 299 -10.63 10.22 13.76
CA PRO A 299 -10.54 11.47 13.02
C PRO A 299 -11.66 12.45 13.38
N VAL A 300 -12.83 11.93 13.79
CA VAL A 300 -13.99 12.76 14.10
C VAL A 300 -13.76 13.48 15.42
N GLU A 301 -13.29 12.76 16.45
CA GLU A 301 -12.95 13.36 17.73
C GLU A 301 -11.76 14.32 17.61
N PHE A 302 -10.76 13.96 16.80
CA PHE A 302 -9.62 14.83 16.52
C PHE A 302 -10.07 16.17 15.92
N ALA A 303 -10.93 16.14 14.90
CA ALA A 303 -11.45 17.33 14.26
C ALA A 303 -12.25 18.21 15.24
N THR A 304 -13.04 17.62 16.14
CA THR A 304 -13.81 18.40 17.14
C THR A 304 -12.94 19.08 18.19
N ASN A 305 -11.81 18.48 18.57
CA ASN A 305 -10.92 19.02 19.60
C ASN A 305 -9.93 20.08 19.07
N HIS A 306 -9.74 20.15 17.75
CA HIS A 306 -8.74 21.01 17.09
C HIS A 306 -9.38 22.10 16.21
N GLN A 307 -10.68 22.34 16.35
CA GLN A 307 -11.32 23.58 15.90
C GLN A 307 -10.96 24.73 16.86
N VAL A 308 -9.81 25.37 16.62
CA VAL A 308 -9.41 26.68 17.16
C VAL A 308 -8.98 27.58 16.00
#